data_AF-A0A3R9PCH1-F1
#
_entry.id   AF-A0A3R9PCH1-F1
#
_cell.length_a   1.000
_cell.length_b   1.000
_cell.length_c   1.000
_cell.angle_alpha   90.00
_cell.angle_beta   90.00
_cell.angle_gamma   90.00
#
_symmetry.space_group_name_H-M   'P 1'
#
loop_
_entity.id
_entity.type
_entity.pdbx_description
1 polymer ?
#
loop_
_entity_poly.entity_id
_entity_poly.type
_entity_poly.pdbx_seq_one_letter_code
_entity_poly.pdbx_strand_id
1 'polypeptide(L)'
;MLLEELSNNDRLWFEDQSRQKRVQVQRHTQSIPLRAVARRVNDQRATEDIHESCVTPYAALFPVTMTFLDHMAHHLNGSLERALYVRLLPWSLVYPHIDHGAYYAVRDRYHFVIVSPAGSYLKSGDEEVVMRPGELWWFDNKALHESANRSEEWRVHLIFDIF
;
A
#
# COMPACT_ATOMS: atom_id res chain seq x y z
N MET A 1 -12.10 -1.00 15.20
CA MET A 1 -10.66 -1.33 14.92
C MET A 1 -10.38 -1.23 13.42
N LEU A 2 -9.12 -1.16 12.94
CA LEU A 2 -8.81 -1.02 11.50
C LEU A 2 -9.49 -2.09 10.63
N LEU A 3 -9.39 -3.36 11.04
CA LEU A 3 -10.00 -4.49 10.32
C LEU A 3 -11.53 -4.38 10.23
N GLU A 4 -12.17 -3.93 11.31
CA GLU A 4 -13.63 -3.75 11.36
C GLU A 4 -14.07 -2.61 10.42
N GLU A 5 -13.35 -1.49 10.44
CA GLU A 5 -13.61 -0.36 9.54
C GLU A 5 -13.45 -0.77 8.07
N LEU A 6 -12.44 -1.58 7.76
CA LEU A 6 -12.24 -2.16 6.44
C LEU A 6 -13.36 -3.13 6.05
N SER A 7 -13.79 -3.98 6.98
CA SER A 7 -14.86 -4.96 6.73
C SER A 7 -16.20 -4.27 6.45
N ASN A 8 -16.50 -3.17 7.16
CA ASN A 8 -17.70 -2.36 6.93
C ASN A 8 -17.72 -1.68 5.55
N ASN A 9 -16.57 -1.61 4.88
CA ASN A 9 -16.39 -0.96 3.59
C ASN A 9 -15.92 -1.94 2.49
N ASP A 10 -16.13 -3.25 2.63
CA ASP A 10 -15.58 -4.27 1.72
C ASP A 10 -15.95 -4.05 0.24
N ARG A 11 -17.12 -3.47 -0.05
CA ARG A 11 -17.51 -3.15 -1.44
C ARG A 11 -16.50 -2.26 -2.18
N LEU A 12 -15.73 -1.44 -1.45
CA LEU A 12 -14.80 -0.47 -2.03
C LEU A 12 -13.63 -1.12 -2.78
N TRP A 13 -13.31 -2.39 -2.52
CA TRP A 13 -12.27 -3.12 -3.25
C TRP A 13 -12.55 -3.25 -4.76
N PHE A 14 -13.79 -3.02 -5.18
CA PHE A 14 -14.23 -3.17 -6.56
C PHE A 14 -14.44 -1.82 -7.28
N GLU A 15 -14.40 -0.70 -6.55
CA GLU A 15 -14.69 0.65 -7.07
C GLU A 15 -13.55 1.19 -7.94
N ASP A 16 -12.28 0.97 -7.55
CA ASP A 16 -11.11 1.32 -8.35
C ASP A 16 -10.37 0.06 -8.78
N GLN A 17 -10.40 -0.22 -10.09
CA GLN A 17 -9.70 -1.34 -10.70
C GLN A 17 -8.46 -0.94 -11.50
N SER A 18 -8.02 0.32 -11.38
CA SER A 18 -6.92 0.87 -12.16
C SER A 18 -5.61 0.14 -11.89
N ARG A 19 -5.32 -0.19 -10.62
CA ARG A 19 -4.07 -0.84 -10.22
C ARG A 19 -3.88 -2.18 -10.91
N GLN A 20 -4.86 -3.07 -10.83
CA GLN A 20 -4.78 -4.38 -11.46
C GLN A 20 -4.81 -4.34 -12.99
N LYS A 21 -5.45 -3.33 -13.59
CA LYS A 21 -5.53 -3.20 -15.05
C LYS A 21 -4.30 -2.55 -15.66
N ARG A 22 -3.63 -1.63 -14.94
CA ARG A 22 -2.57 -0.78 -15.48
C ARG A 22 -1.17 -1.17 -14.99
N VAL A 23 -1.04 -1.75 -13.80
CA VAL A 23 0.25 -2.12 -13.20
C VAL A 23 0.45 -3.62 -13.31
N GLN A 24 1.10 -4.07 -14.38
CA GLN A 24 1.24 -5.49 -14.72
C GLN A 24 1.86 -6.33 -13.59
N VAL A 25 2.86 -5.80 -12.89
CA VAL A 25 3.53 -6.48 -11.77
C VAL A 25 2.63 -6.64 -10.53
N GLN A 26 1.54 -5.86 -10.45
CA GLN A 26 0.58 -5.85 -9.34
C GLN A 26 -0.84 -6.30 -9.78
N ARG A 27 -0.95 -6.96 -10.93
CA ARG A 27 -2.24 -7.35 -11.57
C ARG A 27 -3.16 -8.24 -10.74
N HIS A 28 -2.65 -8.92 -9.72
CA HIS A 28 -3.42 -9.78 -8.82
C HIS A 28 -3.92 -9.06 -7.56
N THR A 29 -3.77 -7.73 -7.51
CA THR A 29 -4.13 -6.94 -6.34
C THR A 29 -5.45 -6.19 -6.52
N GLN A 30 -6.06 -5.81 -5.42
CA GLN A 30 -7.08 -4.76 -5.36
C GLN A 30 -6.64 -3.71 -4.34
N SER A 31 -7.11 -2.48 -4.49
CA SER A 31 -6.70 -1.38 -3.63
C SER A 31 -7.84 -0.42 -3.32
N ILE A 32 -7.79 0.16 -2.12
CA ILE A 32 -8.63 1.29 -1.72
C ILE A 32 -7.68 2.44 -1.38
N PRO A 33 -7.50 3.41 -2.29
CA PRO A 33 -6.59 4.53 -2.05
C PRO A 33 -7.20 5.49 -1.04
N LEU A 34 -6.48 5.81 0.04
CA LEU A 34 -6.90 6.76 1.09
C LEU A 34 -6.23 8.12 0.87
N ARG A 35 -4.95 8.10 0.50
CA ARG A 35 -4.22 9.25 0.00
C ARG A 35 -3.54 8.89 -1.32
N ALA A 36 -3.76 9.69 -2.35
CA ALA A 36 -3.29 9.42 -3.70
C ALA A 36 -2.58 10.64 -4.30
N VAL A 37 -2.09 10.49 -5.53
CA VAL A 37 -1.43 11.59 -6.26
C VAL A 37 -2.37 12.79 -6.45
N ALA A 38 -1.91 13.98 -6.08
CA ALA A 38 -2.64 15.23 -6.25
C ALA A 38 -2.30 15.89 -7.60
N ARG A 39 -2.69 15.24 -8.70
CA ARG A 39 -2.38 15.71 -10.06
C ARG A 39 -3.15 16.99 -10.39
N ARG A 40 -2.43 18.03 -10.82
CA ARG A 40 -3.03 19.28 -11.31
C ARG A 40 -3.45 19.14 -12.78
N VAL A 41 -4.47 19.90 -13.18
CA VAL A 41 -4.86 20.05 -14.59
C VAL A 41 -3.65 20.63 -15.32
N ASN A 42 -3.09 19.91 -16.29
CA ASN A 42 -1.85 20.20 -17.04
C ASN A 42 -0.52 19.70 -16.44
N ASP A 43 -0.54 18.95 -15.34
CA ASP A 43 0.69 18.28 -14.90
C ASP A 43 1.01 17.10 -15.84
N GLN A 44 2.09 17.23 -16.61
CA GLN A 44 2.55 16.25 -17.59
C GLN A 44 3.54 15.23 -17.02
N ARG A 45 3.95 15.38 -15.75
CA ARG A 45 4.88 14.44 -15.11
C ARG A 45 4.26 13.05 -15.02
N ALA A 46 5.10 12.01 -15.05
CA ALA A 46 4.67 10.67 -14.73
C ALA A 46 4.11 10.63 -13.29
N THR A 47 3.18 9.72 -12.99
CA THR A 47 2.50 9.70 -11.68
C THR A 47 3.48 9.45 -10.54
N GLU A 48 4.50 8.66 -10.81
CA GLU A 48 5.63 8.33 -9.96
C GLU A 48 6.63 9.48 -9.77
N ASP A 49 6.49 10.59 -10.50
CA ASP A 49 7.32 11.79 -10.34
C ASP A 49 6.57 12.96 -9.70
N ILE A 50 5.27 12.80 -9.40
CA ILE A 50 4.47 13.82 -8.71
C ILE A 50 4.61 13.64 -7.20
N HIS A 51 5.12 14.65 -6.51
CA HIS A 51 5.37 14.59 -5.07
C HIS A 51 4.09 14.80 -4.26
N GLU A 52 3.20 15.64 -4.78
CA GLU A 52 2.00 16.07 -4.10
C GLU A 52 1.02 14.92 -3.91
N SER A 53 0.54 14.76 -2.67
CA SER A 53 -0.47 13.78 -2.28
C SER A 53 -1.72 14.48 -1.71
N CYS A 54 -2.89 13.91 -1.92
CA CYS A 54 -4.15 14.41 -1.35
C CYS A 54 -5.02 13.27 -0.83
N VAL A 55 -5.92 13.60 0.11
CA VAL A 55 -6.95 12.67 0.57
C VAL A 55 -7.91 12.35 -0.57
N THR A 56 -8.28 11.08 -0.68
CA THR A 56 -9.30 10.64 -1.63
C THR A 56 -10.70 10.75 -1.02
N PRO A 57 -11.77 10.68 -1.84
CA PRO A 57 -13.13 10.57 -1.31
C PRO A 57 -13.36 9.33 -0.44
N TYR A 58 -12.58 8.24 -0.64
CA TYR A 58 -12.71 7.03 0.17
C TYR A 58 -12.27 7.27 1.62
N ALA A 59 -11.29 8.13 1.87
CA ALA A 59 -10.74 8.36 3.21
C ALA A 59 -11.79 8.80 4.25
N ALA A 60 -12.86 9.47 3.82
CA ALA A 60 -13.96 9.87 4.71
C ALA A 60 -14.71 8.67 5.33
N LEU A 61 -14.62 7.50 4.70
CA LEU A 61 -15.20 6.24 5.19
C LEU A 61 -14.23 5.47 6.11
N PHE A 62 -13.00 5.98 6.29
CA PHE A 62 -11.95 5.35 7.10
C PHE A 62 -11.36 6.26 8.19
N PRO A 63 -12.18 6.94 9.02
CA PRO A 63 -11.67 7.87 10.04
C PRO A 63 -10.71 7.24 11.05
N VAL A 64 -10.91 5.98 11.44
CA VAL A 64 -10.01 5.27 12.37
C VAL A 64 -8.67 4.99 11.70
N THR A 65 -8.68 4.55 10.44
CA THR A 65 -7.45 4.34 9.66
C THR A 65 -6.69 5.64 9.44
N MET A 66 -7.38 6.73 9.09
CA MET A 66 -6.74 8.02 8.89
C MET A 66 -6.09 8.53 10.18
N THR A 67 -6.77 8.39 11.33
CA THR A 67 -6.19 8.73 12.64
C THR A 67 -4.96 7.87 12.96
N PHE A 68 -5.01 6.57 12.66
CA PHE A 68 -3.86 5.67 12.84
C PHE A 68 -2.66 6.09 11.98
N LEU A 69 -2.89 6.42 10.70
CA LEU A 69 -1.85 6.88 9.78
C LEU A 69 -1.23 8.20 10.25
N ASP A 70 -2.04 9.15 10.72
CA ASP A 70 -1.54 10.41 11.26
C ASP A 70 -0.68 10.18 12.50
N HIS A 71 -1.11 9.32 13.44
CA HIS A 71 -0.28 8.95 14.58
C HIS A 71 1.03 8.27 14.16
N MET A 72 1.00 7.44 13.13
CA MET A 72 2.20 6.75 12.63
C MET A 72 3.20 7.71 11.99
N ALA A 73 2.73 8.66 11.19
CA ALA A 73 3.60 9.70 10.63
C ALA A 73 4.29 10.53 11.73
N HIS A 74 3.55 10.92 12.78
CA HIS A 74 4.14 11.60 13.94
C HIS A 74 5.17 10.72 14.67
N HIS A 75 4.87 9.43 14.87
CA HIS A 75 5.76 8.50 15.55
C HIS A 75 7.06 8.23 14.77
N LEU A 76 6.97 8.26 13.44
CA LEU A 76 8.09 8.08 12.52
C LEU A 76 8.81 9.40 12.20
N ASN A 77 8.47 10.49 12.88
CA ASN A 77 9.06 11.82 12.71
C ASN A 77 9.02 12.34 11.25
N GLY A 78 7.96 12.03 10.50
CA GLY A 78 7.82 12.44 9.11
C GLY A 78 6.41 12.89 8.73
N SER A 79 6.19 13.17 7.44
CA SER A 79 4.88 13.53 6.90
C SER A 79 4.19 12.36 6.22
N LEU A 80 2.88 12.20 6.46
CA LEU A 80 2.06 11.20 5.79
C LEU A 80 1.85 11.55 4.32
N GLU A 81 2.31 10.69 3.42
CA GLU A 81 2.18 10.87 1.98
C GLU A 81 1.06 10.00 1.39
N ARG A 82 1.36 9.15 0.40
CA ARG A 82 0.35 8.26 -0.19
C ARG A 82 0.06 7.10 0.77
N ALA A 83 -1.20 6.69 0.83
CA ALA A 83 -1.66 5.62 1.69
C ALA A 83 -2.83 4.87 1.06
N LEU A 84 -2.84 3.56 1.19
CA LEU A 84 -3.87 2.71 0.60
C LEU A 84 -3.97 1.37 1.33
N TYR A 85 -5.18 0.83 1.41
CA TYR A 85 -5.35 -0.60 1.63
C TYR A 85 -5.06 -1.35 0.34
N VAL A 86 -4.36 -2.48 0.44
CA VAL A 86 -4.07 -3.39 -0.66
C VAL A 86 -4.41 -4.80 -0.23
N ARG A 87 -5.12 -5.54 -1.09
CA ARG A 87 -5.27 -6.98 -0.95
C ARG A 87 -4.70 -7.74 -2.15
N LEU A 88 -4.13 -8.92 -1.88
CA LEU A 88 -3.53 -9.81 -2.87
C LEU A 88 -4.29 -11.14 -2.90
N LEU A 89 -4.65 -11.59 -4.11
CA LEU A 89 -5.41 -12.83 -4.33
C LEU A 89 -4.76 -14.05 -3.66
N PRO A 90 -5.54 -15.07 -3.27
CA PRO A 90 -5.03 -16.39 -2.91
C PRO A 90 -4.03 -16.93 -3.95
N TRP A 91 -3.00 -17.63 -3.49
CA TRP A 91 -2.00 -18.29 -4.34
C TRP A 91 -1.37 -17.40 -5.44
N SER A 92 -1.18 -16.12 -5.15
CA SER A 92 -0.73 -15.14 -6.15
C SER A 92 0.49 -14.33 -5.70
N LEU A 93 1.06 -13.61 -6.67
CA LEU A 93 2.30 -12.85 -6.54
C LEU A 93 2.09 -11.39 -6.90
N VAL A 94 2.84 -10.53 -6.23
CA VAL A 94 3.34 -9.27 -6.78
C VAL A 94 4.72 -9.58 -7.34
N TYR A 95 4.86 -9.42 -8.66
CA TYR A 95 6.06 -9.82 -9.39
C TYR A 95 7.26 -8.94 -9.04
N PRO A 96 8.50 -9.43 -9.24
CA PRO A 96 9.71 -8.65 -9.03
C PRO A 96 9.66 -7.28 -9.73
N HIS A 97 9.87 -6.22 -8.95
CA HIS A 97 9.95 -4.85 -9.43
C HIS A 97 10.75 -3.98 -8.46
N ILE A 98 11.06 -2.75 -8.87
CA ILE A 98 11.47 -1.67 -7.96
C ILE A 98 10.44 -0.55 -8.08
N ASP A 99 10.26 0.22 -7.01
CA ASP A 99 9.42 1.41 -7.06
C ASP A 99 10.23 2.56 -7.67
N HIS A 100 10.01 2.82 -8.97
CA HIS A 100 10.71 3.87 -9.71
C HIS A 100 10.00 5.23 -9.63
N GLY A 101 10.75 6.32 -9.73
CA GLY A 101 10.24 7.68 -9.87
C GLY A 101 10.71 8.60 -8.77
N ALA A 102 10.72 9.90 -9.04
CA ALA A 102 11.20 10.92 -8.10
C ALA A 102 10.43 10.91 -6.77
N TYR A 103 9.15 10.50 -6.81
CA TYR A 103 8.37 10.30 -5.60
C TYR A 103 9.00 9.22 -4.70
N TYR A 104 9.17 8.00 -5.19
CA TYR A 104 9.62 6.86 -4.36
C TYR A 104 11.10 6.94 -3.97
N ALA A 105 11.91 7.65 -4.74
CA ALA A 105 13.34 7.81 -4.48
C ALA A 105 13.67 8.41 -3.10
N VAL A 106 12.74 9.18 -2.52
CA VAL A 106 12.98 9.95 -1.28
C VAL A 106 11.96 9.68 -0.17
N ARG A 107 11.11 8.64 -0.31
CA ARG A 107 10.19 8.22 0.77
C ARG A 107 10.54 6.85 1.30
N ASP A 108 10.17 6.65 2.55
CA ASP A 108 10.11 5.33 3.17
C ASP A 108 8.72 4.74 3.00
N ARG A 109 8.67 3.46 2.62
CA ARG A 109 7.42 2.73 2.42
C ARG A 109 7.21 1.71 3.53
N TYR A 110 6.06 1.82 4.18
CA TYR A 110 5.67 0.98 5.29
C TYR A 110 4.48 0.10 4.95
N HIS A 111 4.55 -1.14 5.42
CA HIS A 111 3.50 -2.14 5.32
C HIS A 111 3.04 -2.51 6.73
N PHE A 112 1.82 -2.15 7.07
CA PHE A 112 1.14 -2.66 8.26
C PHE A 112 0.25 -3.83 7.88
N VAL A 113 0.50 -5.02 8.44
CA VAL A 113 -0.21 -6.24 8.05
C VAL A 113 -1.57 -6.30 8.76
N ILE A 114 -2.64 -6.29 7.98
CA ILE A 114 -4.02 -6.32 8.50
C ILE A 114 -4.53 -7.77 8.59
N VAL A 115 -4.42 -8.51 7.48
CA VAL A 115 -4.85 -9.92 7.37
C VAL A 115 -3.80 -10.70 6.62
N SER A 116 -3.29 -11.77 7.23
CA SER A 116 -2.42 -12.75 6.57
C SER A 116 -2.26 -14.01 7.45
N PRO A 117 -3.26 -14.92 7.47
CA PRO A 117 -3.26 -16.07 8.37
C PRO A 117 -2.04 -16.98 8.22
N ALA A 118 -1.60 -17.23 6.97
CA ALA A 118 -0.40 -18.02 6.68
C ALA A 118 0.91 -17.23 6.78
N GLY A 119 0.83 -15.91 7.01
CA GLY A 119 1.96 -14.99 6.90
C GLY A 119 2.16 -14.44 5.49
N SER A 120 2.77 -13.26 5.42
CA SER A 120 2.94 -12.47 4.21
C SER A 120 4.41 -12.47 3.80
N TYR A 121 4.74 -13.22 2.75
CA TYR A 121 6.11 -13.29 2.24
C TYR A 121 6.47 -12.00 1.48
N LEU A 122 7.63 -11.44 1.80
CA LEU A 122 8.28 -10.36 1.07
C LEU A 122 9.76 -10.68 0.92
N LYS A 123 10.28 -10.45 -0.28
CA LYS A 123 11.72 -10.40 -0.56
C LYS A 123 12.08 -8.99 -1.00
N SER A 124 13.15 -8.42 -0.47
CA SER A 124 13.76 -7.19 -0.99
C SER A 124 15.28 -7.32 -0.98
N GLY A 125 15.91 -7.16 -2.15
CA GLY A 125 17.32 -7.46 -2.31
C GLY A 125 17.64 -8.91 -1.93
N ASP A 126 18.55 -9.07 -0.96
CA ASP A 126 19.00 -10.37 -0.46
C ASP A 126 18.26 -10.82 0.81
N GLU A 127 17.30 -10.03 1.31
CA GLU A 127 16.54 -10.31 2.51
C GLU A 127 15.14 -10.85 2.22
N GLU A 128 14.71 -11.84 3.00
CA GLU A 128 13.40 -12.48 2.91
C GLU A 128 12.75 -12.56 4.29
N VAL A 129 11.47 -12.19 4.37
CA VAL A 129 10.70 -12.21 5.62
C VAL A 129 9.30 -12.79 5.41
N VAL A 130 8.70 -13.27 6.51
CA VAL A 130 7.29 -13.65 6.58
C VAL A 130 6.62 -12.79 7.65
N MET A 131 5.99 -11.69 7.21
CA MET A 131 5.33 -10.73 8.09
C MET A 131 4.02 -11.32 8.64
N ARG A 132 3.68 -10.98 9.88
CA ARG A 132 2.48 -11.44 10.59
C ARG A 132 1.47 -10.31 10.83
N PRO A 133 0.16 -10.61 10.95
CA PRO A 133 -0.85 -9.61 11.28
C PRO A 133 -0.50 -8.80 12.53
N GLY A 134 -0.66 -7.48 12.45
CA GLY A 134 -0.31 -6.54 13.51
C GLY A 134 1.13 -6.03 13.47
N GLU A 135 1.99 -6.58 12.62
CA GLU A 135 3.36 -6.08 12.45
C GLU A 135 3.41 -4.89 11.47
N LEU A 136 4.32 -3.95 11.76
CA LEU A 136 4.69 -2.84 10.91
C LEU A 136 6.09 -3.10 10.33
N TRP A 137 6.21 -3.03 9.01
CA TRP A 137 7.47 -3.28 8.31
C TRP A 137 7.83 -2.12 7.40
N TRP A 138 9.03 -1.58 7.59
CA TRP A 138 9.74 -0.85 6.55
C TRP A 138 10.53 -1.84 5.70
N PHE A 139 10.65 -1.57 4.40
CA PHE A 139 11.56 -2.28 3.53
C PHE A 139 12.15 -1.31 2.50
N ASP A 140 13.33 -1.64 1.98
CA ASP A 140 13.89 -0.88 0.87
C ASP A 140 13.09 -1.17 -0.41
N ASN A 141 12.17 -0.28 -0.75
CA ASN A 141 11.36 -0.36 -1.96
C ASN A 141 12.12 0.05 -3.23
N LYS A 142 13.34 0.58 -3.09
CA LYS A 142 14.23 0.98 -4.18
C LYS A 142 15.07 -0.20 -4.64
N ALA A 143 15.23 -1.22 -3.81
CA ALA A 143 15.78 -2.52 -4.18
C ALA A 143 14.73 -3.41 -4.88
N LEU A 144 15.22 -4.40 -5.65
CA LEU A 144 14.36 -5.37 -6.33
C LEU A 144 13.57 -6.17 -5.30
N HIS A 145 12.25 -6.12 -5.39
CA HIS A 145 11.38 -6.76 -4.43
C HIS A 145 10.17 -7.44 -5.05
N GLU A 146 9.69 -8.47 -4.36
CA GLU A 146 8.50 -9.24 -4.70
C GLU A 146 7.76 -9.66 -3.44
N SER A 147 6.47 -9.97 -3.57
CA SER A 147 5.70 -10.50 -2.44
C SER A 147 4.73 -11.57 -2.88
N ALA A 148 4.39 -12.49 -1.97
CA ALA A 148 3.51 -13.60 -2.28
C ALA A 148 2.38 -13.71 -1.25
N ASN A 149 1.24 -14.23 -1.70
CA ASN A 149 0.21 -14.79 -0.84
C ASN A 149 0.16 -16.29 -1.07
N ARG A 150 0.70 -17.07 -0.12
CA ARG A 150 0.77 -18.54 -0.18
C ARG A 150 -0.34 -19.19 0.64
N SER A 151 -1.55 -18.63 0.55
CA SER A 151 -2.73 -19.09 1.30
C SER A 151 -3.98 -19.09 0.44
N GLU A 152 -5.04 -19.72 0.94
CA GLU A 152 -6.38 -19.77 0.33
C GLU A 152 -7.20 -18.50 0.60
N GLU A 153 -6.75 -17.65 1.52
CA GLU A 153 -7.43 -16.42 1.91
C GLU A 153 -6.77 -15.19 1.28
N TRP A 154 -7.50 -14.07 1.27
CA TRP A 154 -6.92 -12.79 0.89
C TRP A 154 -5.86 -12.34 1.90
N ARG A 155 -4.75 -11.82 1.38
CA ARG A 155 -3.73 -11.13 2.18
C ARG A 155 -3.96 -9.63 2.07
N VAL A 156 -4.06 -8.92 3.20
CA VAL A 156 -4.40 -7.49 3.25
C VAL A 156 -3.36 -6.71 4.03
N HIS A 157 -2.86 -5.63 3.42
CA HIS A 157 -1.92 -4.68 4.01
C HIS A 157 -2.52 -3.27 3.96
N LEU A 158 -2.21 -2.47 4.97
CA LEU A 158 -2.25 -1.01 4.88
C LEU A 158 -0.84 -0.55 4.50
N ILE A 159 -0.71 0.03 3.31
CA ILE A 159 0.56 0.53 2.79
C ILE A 159 0.52 2.05 2.89
N PHE A 160 1.59 2.66 3.40
CA PHE A 160 1.72 4.10 3.44
C PHE A 160 3.18 4.52 3.31
N ASP A 161 3.37 5.72 2.77
CA ASP A 161 4.69 6.31 2.57
C ASP A 161 4.89 7.49 3.55
N ILE A 162 6.12 7.64 4.05
CA ILE A 162 6.55 8.74 4.93
C ILE A 162 7.69 9.50 4.24
N PHE A 163 7.67 10.82 4.33
CA PHE A 163 8.76 11.72 3.93
C PHE A 163 9.43 12.37 5.14
#